data_AF-L0JPC6-F1
#
_entry.id   AF-L0JPC6-F1
#
_cell.length_a   1.000
_cell.length_b   1.000
_cell.length_c   1.000
_cell.angle_alpha   90.00
_cell.angle_beta   90.00
_cell.angle_gamma   90.00
#
_symmetry.space_group_name_H-M   'P 1'
#
loop_
_entity.id
_entity.type
_entity.pdbx_description
1 polymer ?
#
loop_
_entity_poly.entity_id
_entity_poly.type
_entity_poly.pdbx_seq_one_letter_code
_entity_poly.pdbx_strand_id
1 'polypeptide(L)'
;MVAEITPLFIPGGMGPPELAIILIIAILLFGANKIPKLARSTGEAMGEFQKGREKVESELEEMREGGTVEGETADDDEFVDTEPVTTEEETTTETETETN
;
A
#
# COMPACT_ATOMS: atom_id res chain seq x y z
N MET A 1 -22.61 -12.97 38.50
CA MET A 1 -22.30 -11.59 38.09
C MET A 1 -21.08 -11.63 37.20
N VAL A 2 -21.28 -11.73 35.87
CA VAL A 2 -20.25 -11.36 34.88
C VAL A 2 -20.98 -10.97 33.60
N ALA A 3 -20.79 -9.72 33.16
CA ALA A 3 -20.61 -9.35 31.76
C ALA A 3 -20.49 -7.81 31.66
N GLU A 4 -19.39 -7.25 32.16
CA GLU A 4 -18.94 -5.95 31.66
C GLU A 4 -18.17 -6.23 30.35
N ILE A 5 -18.89 -6.21 29.23
CA ILE A 5 -18.33 -6.28 27.88
C ILE A 5 -18.08 -4.87 27.38
N THR A 6 -16.96 -4.26 27.78
CA THR A 6 -16.49 -3.01 27.18
C THR A 6 -15.06 -3.16 26.68
N PRO A 7 -14.89 -3.26 25.35
CA PRO A 7 -13.73 -2.69 24.67
C PRO A 7 -14.21 -1.72 23.58
N LEU A 8 -13.93 -0.43 23.76
CA LEU A 8 -12.76 0.26 23.23
C LEU A 8 -13.03 0.79 21.82
N PHE A 9 -13.82 1.87 21.75
CA PHE A 9 -13.86 2.77 20.61
C PHE A 9 -13.29 4.11 21.09
N ILE A 10 -11.99 4.33 20.90
CA ILE A 10 -11.37 5.63 21.18
C ILE A 10 -11.53 6.49 19.92
N PRO A 11 -12.03 7.73 20.06
CA PRO A 11 -12.28 8.62 18.94
C PRO A 11 -10.94 9.09 18.38
N GLY A 12 -10.48 8.54 17.27
CA GLY A 12 -9.28 9.04 16.60
C GLY A 12 -8.68 8.22 15.47
N GLY A 13 -8.99 6.94 15.33
CA GLY A 13 -8.43 6.16 14.22
C GLY A 13 -9.17 4.85 13.99
N MET A 14 -9.52 4.60 12.74
CA MET A 14 -9.85 3.25 12.28
C MET A 14 -8.60 2.40 12.43
N GLY A 15 -8.51 1.65 13.51
CA GLY A 15 -7.44 0.70 13.72
C GLY A 15 -7.68 -0.62 12.96
N PRO A 16 -6.67 -1.49 12.94
CA PRO A 16 -6.82 -2.88 12.50
C PRO A 16 -7.99 -3.63 13.17
N PRO A 17 -8.32 -3.43 14.47
CA PRO A 17 -9.46 -4.09 15.10
C PRO A 17 -10.81 -3.74 14.47
N GLU A 18 -11.05 -2.47 14.15
CA GLU A 18 -12.29 -2.00 13.55
C GLU A 18 -12.47 -2.57 12.13
N LEU A 19 -11.40 -2.58 11.33
CA LEU A 19 -11.40 -3.21 10.01
C LEU A 19 -11.66 -4.72 10.10
N ALA A 20 -11.12 -5.41 11.11
CA ALA A 20 -11.37 -6.83 11.32
C ALA A 20 -12.85 -7.10 11.66
N ILE A 21 -13.48 -6.26 12.49
CA ILE A 21 -14.92 -6.39 12.81
C ILE A 21 -15.77 -6.21 11.54
N ILE A 22 -15.48 -5.18 10.75
CA ILE A 22 -16.18 -4.92 9.48
C ILE A 22 -15.99 -6.09 8.51
N LEU A 23 -14.76 -6.63 8.41
CA LEU A 23 -14.46 -7.78 7.58
C LEU A 23 -15.24 -9.02 8.01
N ILE A 24 -15.35 -9.29 9.31
CA ILE A 24 -16.14 -10.39 9.85
C ILE A 24 -17.62 -10.22 9.45
N ILE A 25 -18.19 -9.01 9.62
CA ILE A 25 -19.57 -8.73 9.22
C ILE A 25 -19.75 -8.94 7.71
N ALA A 26 -18.83 -8.43 6.88
CA ALA A 26 -18.88 -8.63 5.44
C ALA A 26 -18.81 -10.12 5.06
N ILE A 27 -17.99 -10.92 5.75
CA ILE A 27 -17.91 -12.37 5.56
C ILE A 27 -19.21 -13.07 5.97
N LEU A 28 -19.91 -12.61 7.02
CA LEU A 28 -21.21 -13.18 7.40
C LEU A 28 -22.30 -12.89 6.37
N LEU A 29 -22.29 -11.69 5.78
CA LEU A 29 -23.28 -11.28 4.78
C LEU A 29 -23.04 -11.91 3.41
N PHE A 30 -21.79 -11.93 2.95
CA PHE A 30 -21.44 -12.37 1.61
C PHE A 30 -20.88 -13.80 1.55
N GLY A 31 -20.41 -14.33 2.68
CA GLY A 31 -19.74 -15.63 2.81
C GLY A 31 -18.21 -15.54 2.68
N ALA A 32 -17.48 -16.36 3.45
CA ALA A 32 -16.01 -16.38 3.48
C ALA A 32 -15.36 -16.66 2.12
N ASN A 33 -16.06 -17.37 1.23
CA ASN A 33 -15.57 -17.70 -0.11
C ASN A 33 -15.86 -16.62 -1.16
N LYS A 34 -16.76 -15.66 -0.89
CA LYS A 34 -17.24 -14.73 -1.93
C LYS A 34 -16.23 -13.62 -2.20
N ILE A 35 -15.72 -12.97 -1.15
CA ILE A 35 -14.70 -11.92 -1.24
C ILE A 35 -13.44 -12.41 -2.00
N PRO A 36 -12.80 -13.54 -1.63
CA PRO A 36 -11.60 -14.01 -2.32
C PRO A 36 -11.89 -14.47 -3.76
N LYS A 37 -13.06 -15.06 -4.01
CA LYS A 37 -13.46 -15.44 -5.37
C LYS A 37 -13.64 -14.23 -6.29
N LEU A 38 -14.26 -13.16 -5.78
CA LEU A 38 -14.42 -11.90 -6.50
C LEU A 38 -13.06 -11.23 -6.75
N ALA A 39 -12.21 -11.16 -5.73
CA ALA A 39 -10.86 -10.61 -5.86
C ALA A 39 -10.06 -11.36 -6.94
N ARG A 40 -10.16 -12.69 -6.98
CA ARG A 40 -9.49 -13.51 -7.99
C ARG A 40 -10.01 -13.25 -9.40
N SER A 41 -11.33 -13.31 -9.62
CA SER A 41 -11.89 -13.08 -10.97
C SER A 41 -11.65 -11.66 -11.47
N THR A 42 -11.76 -10.66 -10.58
CA THR A 42 -11.47 -9.26 -10.92
C THR A 42 -9.98 -9.06 -11.17
N GLY A 43 -9.11 -9.70 -10.39
CA GLY A 43 -7.66 -9.65 -10.59
C GLY A 43 -7.22 -10.29 -11.90
N GLU A 44 -7.78 -11.45 -12.25
CA GLU A 44 -7.55 -12.11 -13.54
C GLU A 44 -8.00 -11.21 -14.70
N ALA A 45 -9.20 -10.63 -14.63
CA ALA A 45 -9.71 -9.71 -15.65
C ALA A 45 -8.85 -8.43 -15.77
N MET A 46 -8.46 -7.84 -14.65
CA MET A 46 -7.61 -6.64 -14.63
C MET A 46 -6.20 -6.94 -15.17
N GLY A 47 -5.64 -8.11 -14.85
CA GLY A 47 -4.34 -8.54 -15.34
C GLY A 47 -4.32 -8.74 -16.86
N GLU A 48 -5.31 -9.43 -17.43
CA GLU A 48 -5.43 -9.59 -18.88
C GLU A 48 -5.73 -8.26 -19.58
N PHE A 49 -6.51 -7.38 -18.95
CA PHE A 49 -6.75 -6.03 -19.46
C PHE A 49 -5.46 -5.20 -19.51
N GLN A 50 -4.62 -5.24 -18.47
CA GLN A 50 -3.36 -4.51 -18.44
C GLN A 50 -2.39 -5.01 -19.53
N LYS A 51 -2.26 -6.34 -19.71
CA LYS A 51 -1.45 -6.93 -20.79
C LYS A 51 -1.97 -6.55 -22.18
N GLY A 52 -3.29 -6.52 -22.35
CA GLY A 52 -3.90 -6.08 -23.61
C GLY A 52 -3.61 -4.62 -23.92
N ARG A 53 -3.64 -3.76 -22.90
CA ARG A 53 -3.31 -2.32 -23.05
C ARG A 53 -1.85 -2.12 -23.43
N GLU A 54 -0.93 -2.81 -22.77
CA GLU A 54 0.51 -2.72 -23.04
C GLU A 54 0.84 -3.16 -24.47
N LYS A 55 0.24 -4.27 -24.95
CA LYS A 55 0.40 -4.70 -26.35
C LYS A 55 -0.15 -3.69 -27.36
N VAL A 56 -1.29 -3.09 -27.07
CA VAL A 56 -1.87 -2.06 -27.95
C VAL A 56 -0.97 -0.82 -27.96
N GLU A 57 -0.42 -0.42 -26.82
CA GLU A 57 0.52 0.69 -26.72
C GLU A 57 1.81 0.41 -27.50
N SER A 58 2.41 -0.78 -27.34
CA SER A 58 3.60 -1.18 -28.10
C SER A 58 3.33 -1.27 -29.60
N GLU A 59 2.20 -1.85 -30.02
CA GLU A 59 1.81 -1.89 -31.43
C GLU A 59 1.58 -0.48 -32.01
N LEU A 60 0.99 0.44 -31.23
CA LEU A 60 0.81 1.84 -31.64
C LEU A 60 2.14 2.59 -31.74
N GLU A 61 3.09 2.30 -30.85
CA GLU A 61 4.44 2.85 -30.88
C GLU A 61 5.24 2.31 -32.08
N GLU A 62 5.22 1.01 -32.32
CA GLU A 62 5.82 0.37 -33.52
C GLU A 62 5.22 0.93 -34.82
N MET A 63 3.89 1.16 -34.86
CA MET A 63 3.24 1.80 -36.00
C MET A 63 3.63 3.28 -36.17
N ARG A 64 3.95 3.97 -35.08
CA ARG A 64 4.39 5.37 -35.08
C ARG A 64 5.88 5.51 -35.42
N GLU A 65 6.67 4.51 -35.09
CA GLU A 65 8.13 4.44 -35.28
C GLU A 65 8.54 3.74 -36.59
N GLY A 66 7.57 3.22 -37.35
CA GLY A 66 7.74 2.82 -38.76
C GLY A 66 8.20 3.95 -39.71
N GLY A 67 8.47 5.15 -39.19
CA GLY A 67 9.34 6.16 -39.79
C GLY A 67 10.52 6.47 -38.86
N THR A 68 11.71 6.02 -39.27
CA THR A 68 13.07 6.35 -38.77
C THR A 68 13.58 5.72 -37.45
N VAL A 69 14.35 4.63 -37.62
CA VAL A 69 15.70 4.27 -37.09
C VAL A 69 16.01 4.43 -35.58
N GLU A 70 16.39 3.28 -35.00
CA GLU A 70 17.34 3.01 -33.89
C GLU A 70 17.47 4.03 -32.74
N GLY A 71 17.16 3.57 -31.53
CA GLY A 71 17.55 4.23 -30.28
C GLY A 71 17.68 3.22 -29.15
N GLU A 72 18.87 2.64 -28.99
CA GLU A 72 19.34 2.12 -27.71
C GLU A 72 19.23 3.22 -26.65
N THR A 73 18.46 2.98 -25.59
CA THR A 73 18.67 3.69 -24.32
C THR A 73 19.23 2.70 -23.31
N ALA A 74 20.54 2.83 -23.12
CA ALA A 74 21.21 2.44 -21.91
C ALA A 74 20.58 3.21 -20.74
N ASP A 75 19.94 2.50 -19.81
CA ASP A 75 19.63 3.05 -18.49
C ASP A 75 20.89 2.98 -17.63
N ASP A 76 21.62 4.09 -17.72
CA ASP A 76 22.65 4.55 -16.80
C ASP A 76 21.92 5.11 -15.57
N ASP A 77 21.51 4.25 -14.64
CA ASP A 77 21.01 4.69 -13.33
C ASP A 77 22.13 4.55 -12.29
N GLU A 78 22.90 5.63 -12.21
CA GLU A 78 23.87 5.98 -11.19
C GLU A 78 23.24 5.90 -9.79
N PHE A 79 23.58 4.85 -9.03
CA PHE A 79 23.29 4.74 -7.60
C PHE A 79 24.14 5.77 -6.84
N VAL A 80 23.59 6.96 -6.63
CA VAL A 80 24.15 7.96 -5.73
C VAL A 80 23.84 7.55 -4.29
N ASP A 81 24.83 6.96 -3.64
CA ASP A 81 24.91 6.81 -2.18
C ASP A 81 24.86 8.20 -1.53
N THR A 82 23.68 8.61 -1.06
CA THR A 82 23.57 9.64 -0.03
C THR A 82 23.15 9.00 1.27
N GLU A 83 24.14 8.60 2.06
CA GLU A 83 23.96 8.25 3.47
C GLU A 83 23.40 9.47 4.23
N PRO A 84 22.31 9.36 5.01
CA PRO A 84 21.90 10.43 5.89
C PRO A 84 22.88 10.55 7.07
N VAL A 85 23.56 11.70 7.10
CA VAL A 85 24.31 12.26 8.22
C VAL A 85 23.58 12.03 9.55
N THR A 86 24.26 11.32 10.44
CA THR A 86 23.96 11.29 11.88
C THR A 86 24.76 12.43 12.50
N THR A 87 24.08 13.53 12.86
CA THR A 87 24.62 14.54 13.75
C THR A 87 24.01 14.33 15.13
N GLU A 88 24.84 13.82 16.02
CA GLU A 88 24.69 13.94 17.46
C GLU A 88 24.81 15.43 17.81
N GLU A 89 23.87 15.98 18.58
CA GLU A 89 24.18 17.06 19.51
C GLU A 89 23.46 16.85 20.85
N GLU A 90 24.31 16.78 21.86
CA GLU A 90 24.14 16.72 23.31
C GLU A 90 23.21 17.81 23.88
N THR A 91 22.32 17.49 24.83
CA THR A 91 22.50 17.50 26.30
C THR A 91 21.96 18.78 26.96
N THR A 92 21.37 18.58 28.15
CA THR A 92 21.19 19.52 29.28
C THR A 92 19.78 20.12 29.46
N THR A 93 19.12 20.20 30.61
CA THR A 93 19.10 19.54 31.95
C THR A 93 18.00 20.30 32.74
N GLU A 94 17.28 19.59 33.63
CA GLU A 94 16.49 20.05 34.80
C GLU A 94 15.32 21.04 34.58
N THR A 95 14.14 20.85 35.20
CA THR A 95 13.96 21.04 36.65
C THR A 95 12.60 20.47 37.14
N GLU A 96 12.69 19.68 38.21
CA GLU A 96 11.80 19.49 39.37
C GLU A 96 10.30 19.87 39.30
N THR A 97 9.42 18.96 39.77
CA THR A 97 8.45 19.31 40.82
C THR A 97 8.12 18.09 41.69
N GLU A 98 8.04 18.35 42.99
CA GLU A 98 8.12 17.48 44.16
C GLU A 98 6.96 16.51 44.42
N THR A 99 7.29 15.52 45.25
CA THR A 99 6.45 14.56 45.97
C THR A 99 6.02 15.13 47.33
N ASN A 100 4.71 15.22 47.60
CA ASN A 100 4.08 14.84 48.89
C ASN A 100 2.61 14.49 48.66
#